data_AF-A0A427K8M0-F1
#
_entry.id   AF-A0A427K8M0-F1
#
_cell.length_a   1.000
_cell.length_b   1.000
_cell.length_c   1.000
_cell.angle_alpha   90.00
_cell.angle_beta   90.00
_cell.angle_gamma   90.00
#
_symmetry.space_group_name_H-M   'P 1'
#
loop_
_entity.id
_entity.type
_entity.pdbx_description
1 polymer ?
#
loop_
_entity_poly.entity_id
_entity_poly.type
_entity_poly.pdbx_seq_one_letter_code
_entity_poly.pdbx_strand_id
1 'polypeptide(L)'
;MNIKSIVITSDPQYPWTDVTDDGGYEDSSTQRQRSYDLISRQYNSINEYHQYEGIDTRIIINGDITAYGHKWQRDVMNLLMGTLQAPYCYGLGNHDIENNYNDTWQNQAAIGAMHEFYTHYMTRSLPNKRWDAARHLFEQTFTGSFSYSWDEGEHLHFIQLNNFPGMTNYDFPRAPSESGVNDWMKLSMYLRADNQINWLENDLRMASSQGRNIFINVHKPNSWPDAFKIQIERLIKEYEVKAVFAGHYHKTHGFNRSFTNYLGGAVPVFLSGSASQQTYLITECSEKEMTIFLVKENNWRNKERIYTIPLKERKAPADRSTVNILLSGSHAQTIAPSEFNPRLIVKPLDIQDNKQKFTLLKSPEKGFNVFQIKELHSNNIIAWHDNGGGYIISHPNEFKEEHYWCFNYQPDGTYEIANFKNRNLVMQATIGNGNLGTYITLNDRHNTAGQRFNVEETAIASRVRIGVVDRTVIQGITRRSDVAYLTLDWLKNAEEMIFIVLPAPHKGNNVVQLLDTSLNMAMCCEHASGWVIMEKNSRQAGSFWCIEDDKFALFPGEMKLVSYKFPDLVLTVSDSLNGGFPKLNLQSRREGPFQSFKFLPSA
;
A
#
# COMPACT_ATOMS: atom_id res chain seq x y z
N MET A 1 -14.70 6.72 -17.84
CA MET A 1 -13.73 6.10 -16.91
C MET A 1 -14.09 4.63 -16.82
N ASN A 2 -13.14 3.72 -17.00
CA ASN A 2 -13.41 2.30 -16.77
C ASN A 2 -13.44 2.07 -15.25
N ILE A 3 -14.61 1.71 -14.73
CA ILE A 3 -14.81 1.36 -13.32
C ILE A 3 -14.38 -0.10 -13.15
N LYS A 4 -13.48 -0.36 -12.20
CA LYS A 4 -13.20 -1.74 -11.79
C LYS A 4 -14.25 -2.15 -10.77
N SER A 5 -14.95 -3.25 -11.04
CA SER A 5 -15.97 -3.78 -10.15
C SER A 5 -15.69 -5.21 -9.74
N ILE A 6 -15.96 -5.51 -8.47
CA ILE A 6 -15.90 -6.87 -7.94
C ILE A 6 -17.30 -7.23 -7.47
N VAL A 7 -17.92 -8.22 -8.10
CA VAL A 7 -19.20 -8.79 -7.67
C VAL A 7 -18.91 -9.96 -6.74
N ILE A 8 -19.53 -9.98 -5.57
CA ILE A 8 -19.30 -11.00 -4.55
C ILE A 8 -20.64 -11.62 -4.19
N THR A 9 -20.75 -12.91 -4.39
CA THR A 9 -21.90 -13.75 -3.99
C THR A 9 -21.41 -14.89 -3.09
N SER A 10 -22.32 -15.53 -2.38
CA SER A 10 -22.08 -16.72 -1.57
C SER A 10 -23.24 -17.69 -1.73
N ASP A 11 -23.01 -18.95 -1.38
CA ASP A 11 -24.05 -19.95 -1.17
C ASP A 11 -25.05 -20.07 -2.33
N PRO A 12 -24.60 -20.27 -3.59
CA PRO A 12 -25.52 -20.67 -4.65
C PRO A 12 -26.14 -22.04 -4.33
N GLN A 13 -25.37 -22.92 -3.70
CA GLN A 13 -25.75 -24.14 -2.99
C GLN A 13 -26.84 -24.99 -3.66
N TYR A 14 -26.72 -25.33 -4.93
CA TYR A 14 -27.78 -26.11 -5.58
C TYR A 14 -28.01 -27.49 -4.89
N PRO A 15 -29.26 -27.92 -4.62
CA PRO A 15 -30.55 -27.28 -4.92
C PRO A 15 -31.20 -26.56 -3.71
N TRP A 16 -30.53 -25.63 -3.04
CA TRP A 16 -31.10 -24.89 -1.91
C TRP A 16 -32.06 -23.78 -2.35
N THR A 17 -33.08 -23.52 -1.53
CA THR A 17 -34.11 -22.48 -1.74
C THR A 17 -34.38 -21.72 -0.44
N ASP A 18 -35.16 -20.65 -0.54
CA ASP A 18 -35.73 -19.92 0.60
C ASP A 18 -36.57 -20.82 1.53
N VAL A 19 -37.28 -21.80 0.97
CA VAL A 19 -38.10 -22.74 1.76
C VAL A 19 -37.22 -23.70 2.55
N THR A 20 -36.14 -24.22 1.94
CA THR A 20 -35.21 -25.09 2.67
C THR A 20 -34.43 -24.33 3.74
N ASP A 21 -34.15 -23.04 3.52
CA ASP A 21 -33.59 -22.14 4.53
C ASP A 21 -34.51 -21.94 5.75
N ASP A 22 -35.82 -22.06 5.57
CA ASP A 22 -36.81 -22.02 6.64
C ASP A 22 -37.04 -23.38 7.32
N GLY A 23 -36.32 -24.43 6.89
CA GLY A 23 -36.58 -25.81 7.32
C GLY A 23 -37.91 -26.37 6.79
N GLY A 24 -38.48 -25.71 5.79
CA GLY A 24 -39.69 -26.14 5.11
C GLY A 24 -39.44 -27.31 4.17
N TYR A 25 -40.53 -27.97 3.77
CA TYR A 25 -40.50 -29.08 2.83
C TYR A 25 -40.89 -28.62 1.42
N GLU A 26 -40.08 -29.01 0.45
CA GLU A 26 -40.42 -28.98 -0.97
C GLU A 26 -40.17 -30.37 -1.55
N ASP A 27 -41.02 -30.80 -2.49
CA ASP A 27 -40.71 -32.02 -3.22
C ASP A 27 -39.44 -31.81 -4.07
N SER A 28 -38.69 -32.89 -4.29
CA SER A 28 -37.37 -32.81 -4.91
C SER A 28 -37.37 -32.23 -6.34
N SER A 29 -38.49 -32.29 -7.06
CA SER A 29 -38.57 -31.75 -8.43
C SER A 29 -38.77 -30.24 -8.39
N THR A 30 -39.67 -29.77 -7.52
CA THR A 30 -39.91 -28.35 -7.27
C THR A 30 -38.67 -27.67 -6.71
N GLN A 31 -38.04 -28.27 -5.69
CA GLN A 31 -36.84 -27.74 -5.06
C GLN A 31 -35.71 -27.53 -6.08
N ARG A 32 -35.45 -28.55 -6.92
CA ARG A 32 -34.43 -28.49 -7.98
C ARG A 32 -34.73 -27.40 -9.00
N GLN A 33 -35.96 -27.35 -9.51
CA GLN A 33 -36.34 -26.33 -10.49
C GLN A 33 -36.21 -24.92 -9.91
N ARG A 34 -36.73 -24.69 -8.70
CA ARG A 34 -36.66 -23.38 -8.05
C ARG A 34 -35.24 -22.94 -7.75
N SER A 35 -34.41 -23.83 -7.21
CA SER A 35 -33.00 -23.50 -6.93
C SER A 35 -32.23 -23.16 -8.21
N TYR A 36 -32.46 -23.93 -9.28
CA TYR A 36 -31.90 -23.61 -10.60
C TYR A 36 -32.32 -22.20 -11.06
N ASP A 37 -33.61 -21.86 -10.94
CA ASP A 37 -34.13 -20.55 -11.35
C ASP A 37 -33.57 -19.41 -10.49
N LEU A 38 -33.42 -19.60 -9.18
CA LEU A 38 -32.85 -18.62 -8.26
C LEU A 38 -31.40 -18.29 -8.62
N ILE A 39 -30.56 -19.32 -8.80
CA ILE A 39 -29.14 -19.16 -9.16
C ILE A 39 -29.03 -18.55 -10.57
N SER A 40 -29.81 -19.05 -11.53
CA SER A 40 -29.80 -18.54 -12.92
C SER A 40 -30.19 -17.06 -12.98
N ARG A 41 -31.22 -16.63 -12.25
CA ARG A 41 -31.63 -15.22 -12.21
C ARG A 41 -30.57 -14.34 -11.56
N GLN A 42 -29.90 -14.81 -10.51
CA GLN A 42 -28.81 -14.06 -9.90
C GLN A 42 -27.65 -13.89 -10.90
N TYR A 43 -27.22 -14.96 -11.57
CA TYR A 43 -26.14 -14.89 -12.56
C TYR A 43 -26.52 -14.05 -13.79
N ASN A 44 -27.77 -14.09 -14.24
CA ASN A 44 -28.27 -13.19 -15.28
C ASN A 44 -28.20 -11.72 -14.84
N SER A 45 -28.62 -11.41 -13.61
CA SER A 45 -28.49 -10.05 -13.07
C SER A 45 -27.02 -9.59 -13.02
N ILE A 46 -26.09 -10.47 -12.66
CA ILE A 46 -24.65 -10.16 -12.63
C ILE A 46 -24.11 -9.94 -14.05
N ASN A 47 -24.54 -10.76 -15.01
CA ASN A 47 -24.17 -10.62 -16.41
C ASN A 47 -24.68 -9.30 -17.01
N GLU A 48 -25.92 -8.93 -16.75
CA GLU A 48 -26.48 -7.64 -17.17
C GLU A 48 -25.68 -6.46 -16.61
N TYR A 49 -25.27 -6.54 -15.34
CA TYR A 49 -24.40 -5.53 -14.73
C TYR A 49 -23.03 -5.48 -15.40
N HIS A 50 -22.41 -6.62 -15.67
CA HIS A 50 -21.12 -6.70 -16.36
C HIS A 50 -21.15 -6.11 -17.78
N GLN A 51 -22.24 -6.28 -18.51
CA GLN A 51 -22.42 -5.74 -19.85
C GLN A 51 -22.66 -4.22 -19.88
N TYR A 52 -22.89 -3.58 -18.73
CA TYR A 52 -23.08 -2.13 -18.67
C TYR A 52 -21.78 -1.39 -19.03
N GLU A 53 -21.90 -0.35 -19.86
CA GLU A 53 -20.74 0.33 -20.45
C GLU A 53 -19.75 0.85 -19.40
N GLY A 54 -18.46 0.60 -19.64
CA GLY A 54 -17.37 1.10 -18.80
C GLY A 54 -17.11 0.29 -17.53
N ILE A 55 -17.68 -0.90 -17.35
CA ILE A 55 -17.43 -1.76 -16.19
C ILE A 55 -16.50 -2.93 -16.54
N ASP A 56 -15.40 -3.05 -15.80
CA ASP A 56 -14.52 -4.23 -15.79
C ASP A 56 -14.81 -5.05 -14.53
N THR A 57 -15.46 -6.22 -14.71
CA THR A 57 -16.00 -7.02 -13.60
C THR A 57 -15.19 -8.29 -13.32
N ARG A 58 -14.87 -8.53 -12.05
CA ARG A 58 -14.51 -9.84 -11.50
C ARG A 58 -15.66 -10.39 -10.65
N ILE A 59 -15.92 -11.69 -10.70
CA ILE A 59 -16.87 -12.35 -9.80
C ILE A 59 -16.12 -13.18 -8.76
N ILE A 60 -16.55 -13.14 -7.51
CA ILE A 60 -16.12 -14.00 -6.42
C ILE A 60 -17.33 -14.74 -5.87
N ILE A 61 -17.27 -16.07 -5.83
CA ILE A 61 -18.33 -16.92 -5.27
C ILE A 61 -17.77 -17.58 -4.01
N ASN A 62 -18.35 -17.27 -2.85
CA ASN A 62 -17.78 -17.63 -1.57
C ASN A 62 -18.58 -18.74 -0.89
N GLY A 63 -18.12 -19.97 -1.07
CA GLY A 63 -18.61 -21.13 -0.33
C GLY A 63 -19.92 -21.73 -0.84
N ASP A 64 -20.23 -22.90 -0.26
CA ASP A 64 -21.36 -23.78 -0.51
C ASP A 64 -21.85 -23.75 -1.96
N ILE A 65 -21.03 -24.33 -2.85
CA ILE A 65 -21.38 -24.46 -4.27
C ILE A 65 -22.56 -25.41 -4.43
N THR A 66 -22.61 -26.47 -3.62
CA THR A 66 -23.66 -27.49 -3.65
C THR A 66 -24.21 -27.79 -2.26
N ALA A 67 -25.43 -28.31 -2.19
CA ALA A 67 -26.04 -28.68 -0.91
C ALA A 67 -25.38 -29.90 -0.25
N TYR A 68 -24.96 -30.89 -1.05
CA TYR A 68 -24.47 -32.20 -0.57
C TYR A 68 -23.27 -32.73 -1.37
N GLY A 69 -22.65 -31.90 -2.22
CA GLY A 69 -21.50 -32.31 -3.01
C GLY A 69 -21.78 -33.41 -4.03
N HIS A 70 -23.02 -33.84 -4.28
CA HIS A 70 -23.27 -34.95 -5.20
C HIS A 70 -22.89 -34.60 -6.64
N LYS A 71 -22.42 -35.58 -7.43
CA LYS A 71 -21.97 -35.35 -8.81
C LYS A 71 -23.01 -34.61 -9.65
N TRP A 72 -24.28 -35.02 -9.59
CA TRP A 72 -25.34 -34.37 -10.37
C TRP A 72 -25.60 -32.91 -9.93
N GLN A 73 -25.31 -32.55 -8.67
CA GLN A 73 -25.39 -31.16 -8.21
C GLN A 73 -24.22 -30.34 -8.76
N ARG A 74 -23.01 -30.90 -8.69
CA ARG A 74 -21.80 -30.28 -9.23
C ARG A 74 -21.88 -30.09 -10.74
N ASP A 75 -22.43 -31.07 -11.48
CA ASP A 75 -22.66 -30.97 -12.92
C ASP A 75 -23.59 -29.78 -13.26
N VAL A 76 -24.68 -29.60 -12.51
CA VAL A 76 -25.59 -28.44 -12.68
C VAL A 76 -24.89 -27.14 -12.34
N MET A 77 -24.11 -27.10 -11.26
CA MET A 77 -23.38 -25.90 -10.86
C MET A 77 -22.29 -25.52 -11.86
N ASN A 78 -21.59 -26.48 -12.45
CA ASN A 78 -20.63 -26.24 -13.52
C ASN A 78 -21.32 -25.65 -14.76
N LEU A 79 -22.52 -26.12 -15.11
CA LEU A 79 -23.33 -25.53 -16.18
C LEU A 79 -23.71 -24.08 -15.85
N LEU A 80 -24.24 -23.84 -14.64
CA LEU A 80 -24.69 -22.52 -14.20
C LEU A 80 -23.53 -21.52 -14.12
N MET A 81 -22.41 -21.87 -13.48
CA MET A 81 -21.22 -21.02 -13.44
C MET A 81 -20.64 -20.78 -14.84
N GLY A 82 -20.79 -21.72 -15.76
CA GLY A 82 -20.41 -21.57 -17.17
C GLY A 82 -21.22 -20.51 -17.93
N THR A 83 -22.36 -20.04 -17.38
CA THR A 83 -23.14 -18.94 -17.95
C THR A 83 -22.62 -17.56 -17.56
N LEU A 84 -21.71 -17.46 -16.58
CA LEU A 84 -21.11 -16.19 -16.17
C LEU A 84 -20.22 -15.64 -17.27
N GLN A 85 -20.50 -14.40 -17.68
CA GLN A 85 -19.79 -13.73 -18.76
C GLN A 85 -18.54 -13.00 -18.28
N ALA A 86 -18.50 -12.61 -17.01
CA ALA A 86 -17.29 -12.12 -16.36
C ALA A 86 -16.48 -13.30 -15.78
N PRO A 87 -15.14 -13.21 -15.80
CA PRO A 87 -14.33 -14.26 -15.22
C PRO A 87 -14.50 -14.30 -13.69
N TYR A 88 -14.57 -15.50 -13.13
CA TYR A 88 -14.92 -15.74 -11.73
C TYR A 88 -13.85 -16.56 -11.01
N CYS A 89 -13.75 -16.33 -9.70
CA CYS A 89 -13.02 -17.14 -8.73
C CYS A 89 -14.04 -17.69 -7.73
N TYR A 90 -13.83 -18.89 -7.18
CA TYR A 90 -14.68 -19.37 -6.10
C TYR A 90 -13.89 -20.04 -4.97
N GLY A 91 -14.50 -20.10 -3.79
CA GLY A 91 -14.06 -20.90 -2.65
C GLY A 91 -15.11 -21.94 -2.28
N LEU A 92 -14.71 -22.93 -1.48
CA LEU A 92 -15.59 -23.99 -0.99
C LEU A 92 -16.08 -23.72 0.43
N GLY A 93 -17.29 -24.17 0.75
CA GLY A 93 -17.87 -24.02 2.08
C GLY A 93 -17.99 -25.33 2.86
N ASN A 94 -18.75 -25.30 3.96
CA ASN A 94 -18.94 -26.48 4.80
C ASN A 94 -19.82 -27.54 4.14
N HIS A 95 -20.78 -27.16 3.29
CA HIS A 95 -21.55 -28.10 2.49
C HIS A 95 -20.80 -28.66 1.29
N ASP A 96 -19.60 -28.17 0.99
CA ASP A 96 -18.75 -28.78 -0.03
C ASP A 96 -17.72 -29.73 0.59
N ILE A 97 -17.19 -29.39 1.78
CA ILE A 97 -16.10 -30.13 2.42
C ILE A 97 -16.51 -30.77 3.75
N GLU A 98 -16.79 -29.96 4.77
CA GLU A 98 -16.92 -30.39 6.18
C GLU A 98 -18.09 -31.34 6.40
N ASN A 99 -19.29 -30.97 5.98
CA ASN A 99 -20.52 -31.73 6.17
C ASN A 99 -20.54 -33.02 5.33
N ASN A 100 -19.84 -33.02 4.19
CA ASN A 100 -19.78 -34.18 3.29
C ASN A 100 -18.59 -35.09 3.56
N TYR A 101 -17.72 -34.74 4.51
CA TYR A 101 -16.54 -35.53 4.83
C TYR A 101 -16.97 -36.86 5.46
N ASN A 102 -16.64 -37.96 4.78
CA ASN A 102 -17.05 -39.33 5.13
C ASN A 102 -18.56 -39.58 5.08
N ASP A 103 -19.33 -38.74 4.39
CA ASP A 103 -20.80 -38.87 4.31
C ASP A 103 -21.28 -39.75 3.14
N THR A 104 -20.44 -39.91 2.10
CA THR A 104 -20.79 -40.69 0.90
C THR A 104 -19.83 -41.86 0.68
N TRP A 105 -20.24 -42.84 -0.14
CA TRP A 105 -19.37 -43.95 -0.55
C TRP A 105 -18.03 -43.39 -1.06
N GLN A 106 -16.91 -43.86 -0.51
CA GLN A 106 -15.55 -43.39 -0.83
C GLN A 106 -15.36 -41.86 -0.74
N ASN A 107 -16.15 -41.16 0.08
CA ASN A 107 -16.06 -39.71 0.27
C ASN A 107 -16.25 -38.90 -1.03
N GLN A 108 -16.98 -39.45 -2.00
CA GLN A 108 -17.13 -38.93 -3.37
C GLN A 108 -17.68 -37.51 -3.49
N ALA A 109 -18.50 -37.10 -2.52
CA ALA A 109 -19.05 -35.74 -2.49
C ALA A 109 -17.92 -34.71 -2.25
N ALA A 110 -17.23 -34.82 -1.12
CA ALA A 110 -16.20 -33.87 -0.72
C ALA A 110 -14.95 -33.93 -1.61
N ILE A 111 -14.45 -35.13 -1.97
CA ILE A 111 -13.29 -35.25 -2.88
C ILE A 111 -13.61 -34.69 -4.28
N GLY A 112 -14.84 -34.88 -4.76
CA GLY A 112 -15.28 -34.34 -6.03
C GLY A 112 -15.31 -32.80 -6.03
N ALA A 113 -15.83 -32.18 -4.97
CA ALA A 113 -15.81 -30.73 -4.80
C ALA A 113 -14.37 -30.19 -4.74
N MET A 114 -13.50 -30.81 -3.95
CA MET A 114 -12.08 -30.44 -3.85
C MET A 114 -11.34 -30.58 -5.19
N HIS A 115 -11.62 -31.63 -5.97
CA HIS A 115 -11.02 -31.84 -7.28
C HIS A 115 -11.45 -30.79 -8.31
N GLU A 116 -12.75 -30.47 -8.36
CA GLU A 116 -13.28 -29.43 -9.25
C GLU A 116 -12.74 -28.05 -8.88
N PHE A 117 -12.61 -27.76 -7.58
CA PHE A 117 -11.97 -26.55 -7.06
C PHE A 117 -10.50 -26.45 -7.47
N TYR A 118 -9.74 -27.54 -7.28
CA TYR A 118 -8.36 -27.62 -7.75
C TYR A 118 -8.25 -27.38 -9.26
N THR A 119 -9.11 -28.02 -10.05
CA THR A 119 -9.14 -27.87 -11.51
C THR A 119 -9.43 -26.42 -11.90
N HIS A 120 -10.40 -25.79 -11.25
CA HIS A 120 -10.73 -24.38 -11.46
C HIS A 120 -9.55 -23.46 -11.15
N TYR A 121 -8.90 -23.64 -9.99
CA TYR A 121 -7.71 -22.85 -9.61
C TYR A 121 -6.56 -23.00 -10.62
N MET A 122 -6.28 -24.23 -11.05
CA MET A 122 -5.16 -24.53 -11.94
C MET A 122 -5.37 -23.95 -13.33
N THR A 123 -6.58 -24.06 -13.87
CA THR A 123 -6.93 -23.60 -15.22
C THR A 123 -7.14 -22.09 -15.32
N ARG A 124 -7.41 -21.40 -14.21
CA ARG A 124 -7.62 -19.95 -14.22
C ARG A 124 -6.31 -19.18 -14.34
N SER A 125 -6.23 -18.28 -15.32
CA SER A 125 -5.17 -17.26 -15.38
C SER A 125 -5.52 -16.12 -14.43
N LEU A 126 -4.75 -15.97 -13.36
CA LEU A 126 -4.92 -14.94 -12.33
C LEU A 126 -3.58 -14.22 -12.12
N PRO A 127 -3.54 -12.88 -12.13
CA PRO A 127 -2.32 -12.12 -11.90
C PRO A 127 -1.71 -12.42 -10.52
N ASN A 128 -0.41 -12.71 -10.50
CA ASN A 128 0.36 -13.03 -9.29
C ASN A 128 -0.33 -14.06 -8.36
N LYS A 129 -0.99 -15.06 -8.95
CA LYS A 129 -1.72 -16.06 -8.18
C LYS A 129 -0.78 -16.88 -7.30
N ARG A 130 -1.18 -17.13 -6.05
CA ARG A 130 -0.44 -17.92 -5.07
C ARG A 130 -1.37 -18.95 -4.45
N TRP A 131 -0.81 -20.09 -4.03
CA TRP A 131 -1.54 -21.25 -3.55
C TRP A 131 -0.86 -21.82 -2.32
N ASP A 132 -1.64 -22.17 -1.31
CA ASP A 132 -1.17 -22.94 -0.15
C ASP A 132 -1.45 -24.44 -0.34
N ALA A 133 -0.70 -25.07 -1.24
CA ALA A 133 -0.50 -26.51 -1.18
C ALA A 133 0.85 -26.91 -1.79
N ALA A 134 1.53 -27.81 -1.08
CA ALA A 134 2.70 -28.50 -1.58
C ALA A 134 2.28 -29.75 -2.34
N ARG A 135 2.88 -29.96 -3.51
CA ARG A 135 2.80 -31.23 -4.24
C ARG A 135 3.95 -32.12 -3.80
N HIS A 136 3.66 -33.35 -3.41
CA HIS A 136 4.70 -34.34 -3.09
C HIS A 136 5.31 -34.91 -4.36
N LEU A 137 6.64 -35.04 -4.38
CA LEU A 137 7.38 -35.54 -5.54
C LEU A 137 6.97 -36.99 -5.84
N PHE A 138 6.80 -37.30 -7.13
CA PHE A 138 6.43 -38.63 -7.66
C PHE A 138 5.00 -39.13 -7.37
N GLU A 139 4.19 -38.33 -6.68
CA GLU A 139 2.78 -38.64 -6.42
C GLU A 139 1.84 -37.53 -6.91
N GLN A 140 0.58 -37.89 -7.19
CA GLN A 140 -0.49 -36.91 -7.40
C GLN A 140 -1.09 -36.47 -6.06
N THR A 141 -0.22 -36.21 -5.09
CA THR A 141 -0.58 -35.91 -3.70
C THR A 141 -0.33 -34.44 -3.40
N PHE A 142 -1.33 -33.75 -2.87
CA PHE A 142 -1.27 -32.36 -2.44
C PHE A 142 -1.56 -32.22 -0.95
N THR A 143 -0.85 -31.33 -0.27
CA THR A 143 -1.03 -31.05 1.16
C THR A 143 -0.95 -29.56 1.43
N GLY A 144 -1.91 -29.01 2.18
CA GLY A 144 -1.96 -27.60 2.60
C GLY A 144 -3.37 -27.18 2.99
N SER A 145 -3.60 -25.88 3.20
CA SER A 145 -4.97 -25.37 3.43
C SER A 145 -5.78 -25.23 2.15
N PHE A 146 -5.13 -25.28 0.99
CA PHE A 146 -5.71 -24.98 -0.33
C PHE A 146 -6.30 -23.56 -0.42
N SER A 147 -5.88 -22.67 0.49
CA SER A 147 -6.13 -21.24 0.37
C SER A 147 -5.36 -20.68 -0.82
N TYR A 148 -5.86 -19.60 -1.40
CA TYR A 148 -5.20 -18.97 -2.54
C TYR A 148 -5.40 -17.47 -2.57
N SER A 149 -4.53 -16.79 -3.28
CA SER A 149 -4.59 -15.35 -3.45
C SER A 149 -4.31 -14.95 -4.88
N TRP A 150 -4.72 -13.74 -5.24
CA TRP A 150 -4.42 -13.14 -6.53
C TRP A 150 -4.52 -11.62 -6.46
N ASP A 151 -3.94 -10.98 -7.47
CA ASP A 151 -4.07 -9.55 -7.68
C ASP A 151 -5.19 -9.24 -8.65
N GLU A 152 -5.98 -8.23 -8.33
CA GLU A 152 -7.03 -7.72 -9.21
C GLU A 152 -6.75 -6.26 -9.57
N GLY A 153 -6.53 -6.03 -10.86
CA GLY A 153 -5.99 -4.76 -11.33
C GLY A 153 -4.68 -4.38 -10.64
N GLU A 154 -4.38 -3.09 -10.65
CA GLU A 154 -3.12 -2.61 -10.09
C GLU A 154 -3.10 -2.58 -8.57
N HIS A 155 -4.25 -2.41 -7.91
CA HIS A 155 -4.32 -1.94 -6.52
C HIS A 155 -4.93 -2.92 -5.51
N LEU A 156 -5.60 -3.97 -5.97
CA LEU A 156 -6.34 -4.87 -5.10
C LEU A 156 -5.60 -6.21 -4.97
N HIS A 157 -5.66 -6.79 -3.78
CA HIS A 157 -5.19 -8.12 -3.47
C HIS A 157 -6.31 -8.88 -2.77
N PHE A 158 -6.69 -10.04 -3.31
CA PHE A 158 -7.73 -10.89 -2.76
C PHE A 158 -7.15 -12.21 -2.27
N ILE A 159 -7.62 -12.65 -1.12
CA ILE A 159 -7.29 -13.94 -0.52
C ILE A 159 -8.60 -14.73 -0.36
N GLN A 160 -8.60 -16.01 -0.70
CA GLN A 160 -9.72 -16.92 -0.50
C GLN A 160 -9.26 -18.04 0.45
N LEU A 161 -9.87 -18.08 1.63
CA LEU A 161 -9.55 -19.02 2.72
C LEU A 161 -10.48 -20.26 2.74
N ASN A 162 -11.39 -20.37 1.77
CA ASN A 162 -12.41 -21.41 1.66
C ASN A 162 -13.31 -21.43 2.91
N ASN A 163 -13.56 -22.61 3.51
CA ASN A 163 -14.59 -22.79 4.54
C ASN A 163 -14.32 -21.95 5.81
N PHE A 164 -13.20 -22.21 6.49
CA PHE A 164 -12.72 -21.38 7.60
C PHE A 164 -11.22 -21.58 7.84
N PRO A 165 -10.53 -20.61 8.46
CA PRO A 165 -9.10 -20.73 8.74
C PRO A 165 -8.82 -21.73 9.87
N GLY A 166 -7.76 -22.51 9.73
CA GLY A 166 -7.41 -23.57 10.68
C GLY A 166 -8.19 -24.87 10.49
N MET A 167 -8.97 -25.00 9.41
CA MET A 167 -9.56 -26.28 9.01
C MET A 167 -8.43 -27.27 8.73
N THR A 168 -8.33 -28.36 9.48
CA THR A 168 -7.26 -29.37 9.34
C THR A 168 -7.85 -30.77 9.57
N ASN A 169 -7.12 -31.82 9.18
CA ASN A 169 -7.52 -33.24 9.30
C ASN A 169 -8.70 -33.68 8.41
N TYR A 170 -8.87 -33.06 7.24
CA TYR A 170 -9.78 -33.55 6.19
C TYR A 170 -8.97 -34.20 5.08
N ASP A 171 -8.98 -35.53 5.04
CA ASP A 171 -8.14 -36.34 4.16
C ASP A 171 -8.93 -36.99 3.05
N PHE A 172 -8.51 -36.73 1.83
CA PHE A 172 -9.06 -37.30 0.60
C PHE A 172 -7.99 -38.18 -0.04
N PRO A 173 -7.70 -39.37 0.53
CA PRO A 173 -6.74 -40.27 -0.07
C PRO A 173 -7.28 -40.76 -1.40
N ARG A 174 -6.37 -40.93 -2.37
CA ARG A 174 -6.66 -41.63 -3.61
C ARG A 174 -7.27 -43.01 -3.29
N ALA A 175 -8.42 -43.31 -3.89
CA ALA A 175 -9.04 -44.62 -3.77
C ALA A 175 -8.47 -45.58 -4.85
N PRO A 176 -8.05 -46.81 -4.48
CA PRO A 176 -7.71 -47.84 -5.43
C PRO A 176 -9.00 -48.40 -6.06
N SER A 177 -9.16 -48.34 -7.39
CA SER A 177 -10.23 -49.06 -8.07
C SER A 177 -9.63 -49.99 -9.13
N GLU A 178 -10.00 -51.28 -9.07
CA GLU A 178 -9.60 -52.33 -10.04
C GLU A 178 -10.28 -52.19 -11.41
N SER A 179 -11.17 -51.21 -11.59
CA SER A 179 -11.92 -51.01 -12.84
C SER A 179 -12.08 -49.52 -13.16
N GLY A 180 -11.29 -49.03 -14.12
CA GLY A 180 -11.54 -47.78 -14.86
C GLY A 180 -11.54 -46.51 -14.02
N VAL A 181 -10.42 -45.79 -14.01
CA VAL A 181 -10.23 -44.57 -13.23
C VAL A 181 -11.21 -43.46 -13.64
N ASN A 182 -12.05 -42.99 -12.72
CA ASN A 182 -12.66 -41.65 -12.84
C ASN A 182 -11.58 -40.60 -12.54
N ASP A 183 -11.42 -39.58 -13.39
CA ASP A 183 -10.30 -38.62 -13.31
C ASP A 183 -10.13 -37.96 -11.92
N TRP A 184 -11.22 -37.71 -11.20
CA TRP A 184 -11.19 -37.09 -9.87
C TRP A 184 -10.69 -38.00 -8.73
N MET A 185 -10.55 -39.32 -8.97
CA MET A 185 -9.96 -40.27 -8.01
C MET A 185 -8.44 -40.40 -8.17
N LYS A 186 -7.80 -39.61 -9.04
CA LYS A 186 -6.35 -39.68 -9.29
C LYS A 186 -5.53 -38.86 -8.31
N LEU A 187 -6.13 -37.85 -7.68
CA LEU A 187 -5.47 -36.96 -6.73
C LEU A 187 -5.69 -37.41 -5.29
N SER A 188 -4.64 -37.38 -4.48
CA SER A 188 -4.75 -37.37 -3.02
C SER A 188 -4.68 -35.92 -2.53
N MET A 189 -5.62 -35.50 -1.69
CA MET A 189 -5.63 -34.14 -1.11
C MET A 189 -5.73 -34.22 0.41
N TYR A 190 -4.72 -33.69 1.10
CA TYR A 190 -4.63 -33.70 2.56
C TYR A 190 -4.74 -32.27 3.08
N LEU A 191 -5.87 -31.95 3.70
CA LEU A 191 -6.14 -30.61 4.19
C LEU A 191 -5.41 -30.41 5.53
N ARG A 192 -4.36 -29.58 5.51
CA ARG A 192 -3.48 -29.27 6.64
C ARG A 192 -3.32 -27.76 6.74
N ALA A 193 -4.22 -27.10 7.47
CA ALA A 193 -4.09 -25.66 7.74
C ALA A 193 -3.14 -25.33 8.89
N ASP A 194 -2.44 -26.31 9.47
CA ASP A 194 -1.50 -26.10 10.59
C ASP A 194 -0.42 -25.05 10.26
N ASN A 195 -0.06 -24.92 8.97
CA ASN A 195 0.87 -23.91 8.45
C ASN A 195 0.22 -22.77 7.66
N GLN A 196 -1.13 -22.72 7.57
CA GLN A 196 -1.86 -21.71 6.80
C GLN A 196 -1.48 -20.29 7.24
N ILE A 197 -1.22 -20.10 8.53
CA ILE A 197 -0.85 -18.79 9.08
C ILE A 197 0.50 -18.31 8.54
N ASN A 198 1.49 -19.19 8.39
CA ASN A 198 2.79 -18.83 7.84
C ASN A 198 2.67 -18.44 6.36
N TRP A 199 1.88 -19.18 5.59
CA TRP A 199 1.59 -18.82 4.20
C TRP A 199 0.84 -17.49 4.11
N LEU A 200 -0.21 -17.32 4.91
CA LEU A 200 -1.05 -16.12 4.93
C LEU A 200 -0.24 -14.88 5.33
N GLU A 201 0.60 -14.97 6.37
CA GLU A 201 1.47 -13.86 6.79
C GLU A 201 2.46 -13.47 5.69
N ASN A 202 3.08 -14.44 5.03
CA ASN A 202 3.97 -14.17 3.89
C ASN A 202 3.22 -13.51 2.72
N ASP A 203 2.00 -13.99 2.46
CA ASP A 203 1.12 -13.50 1.41
C ASP A 203 0.73 -12.03 1.63
N LEU A 204 0.25 -11.72 2.85
CA LEU A 204 -0.10 -10.39 3.34
C LEU A 204 1.12 -9.44 3.34
N ARG A 205 2.27 -9.91 3.83
CA ARG A 205 3.51 -9.11 3.85
C ARG A 205 3.93 -8.69 2.46
N MET A 206 3.89 -9.60 1.50
CA MET A 206 4.20 -9.28 0.11
C MET A 206 3.20 -8.26 -0.45
N ALA A 207 1.89 -8.49 -0.29
CA ALA A 207 0.86 -7.58 -0.80
C ALA A 207 0.98 -6.17 -0.18
N SER A 208 1.21 -6.09 1.13
CA SER A 208 1.43 -4.85 1.87
C SER A 208 2.70 -4.13 1.40
N SER A 209 3.81 -4.86 1.19
CA SER A 209 5.06 -4.28 0.67
C SER A 209 4.94 -3.73 -0.76
N GLN A 210 3.94 -4.21 -1.51
CA GLN A 210 3.59 -3.72 -2.85
C GLN A 210 2.54 -2.59 -2.80
N GLY A 211 2.16 -2.13 -1.61
CA GLY A 211 1.15 -1.10 -1.42
C GLY A 211 -0.24 -1.51 -1.91
N ARG A 212 -0.58 -2.81 -1.90
CA ARG A 212 -1.90 -3.31 -2.29
C ARG A 212 -2.91 -3.15 -1.16
N ASN A 213 -4.16 -2.95 -1.53
CA ASN A 213 -5.30 -2.99 -0.62
C ASN A 213 -5.77 -4.45 -0.53
N ILE A 214 -5.74 -5.02 0.67
CA ILE A 214 -5.91 -6.45 0.89
C ILE A 214 -7.34 -6.74 1.36
N PHE A 215 -7.98 -7.73 0.74
CA PHE A 215 -9.33 -8.20 1.04
C PHE A 215 -9.30 -9.72 1.25
N ILE A 216 -10.05 -10.19 2.24
CA ILE A 216 -10.15 -11.63 2.56
C ILE A 216 -11.56 -12.11 2.26
N ASN A 217 -11.66 -13.26 1.60
CA ASN A 217 -12.89 -14.02 1.42
C ASN A 217 -12.81 -15.30 2.25
N VAL A 218 -13.89 -15.63 2.94
CA VAL A 218 -13.99 -16.83 3.80
C VAL A 218 -15.44 -17.23 3.94
N HIS A 219 -15.80 -18.50 3.85
CA HIS A 219 -17.20 -18.92 3.94
C HIS A 219 -17.80 -18.62 5.33
N LYS A 220 -17.26 -19.25 6.39
CA LYS A 220 -17.70 -19.04 7.77
C LYS A 220 -16.99 -17.83 8.38
N PRO A 221 -17.70 -16.78 8.80
CA PRO A 221 -17.09 -15.58 9.41
C PRO A 221 -16.75 -15.74 10.90
N ASN A 222 -17.06 -16.89 11.50
CA ASN A 222 -16.94 -17.13 12.94
C ASN A 222 -16.68 -18.61 13.28
N SER A 223 -16.65 -18.92 14.58
CA SER A 223 -16.46 -20.27 15.11
C SER A 223 -15.13 -20.90 14.68
N TRP A 224 -14.12 -20.06 14.41
CA TRP A 224 -12.77 -20.49 14.12
C TRP A 224 -12.09 -20.99 15.39
N PRO A 225 -11.12 -21.93 15.29
CA PRO A 225 -10.29 -22.31 16.43
C PRO A 225 -9.63 -21.09 17.06
N ASP A 226 -9.71 -20.93 18.39
CA ASP A 226 -9.26 -19.72 19.09
C ASP A 226 -7.81 -19.32 18.77
N ALA A 227 -6.91 -20.32 18.67
CA ALA A 227 -5.51 -20.09 18.32
C ALA A 227 -5.34 -19.45 16.93
N PHE A 228 -6.11 -19.91 15.94
CA PHE A 228 -6.11 -19.34 14.58
C PHE A 228 -6.78 -17.98 14.55
N LYS A 229 -7.90 -17.83 15.25
CA LYS A 229 -8.60 -16.55 15.38
C LYS A 229 -7.66 -15.45 15.87
N ILE A 230 -6.97 -15.66 16.99
CA ILE A 230 -6.05 -14.67 17.57
C ILE A 230 -4.93 -14.31 16.58
N GLN A 231 -4.37 -15.29 15.88
CA GLN A 231 -3.31 -15.05 14.90
C GLN A 231 -3.82 -14.25 13.70
N ILE A 232 -5.00 -14.57 13.18
CA ILE A 232 -5.59 -13.85 12.03
C ILE A 232 -6.01 -12.44 12.42
N GLU A 233 -6.59 -12.23 13.60
CA GLU A 233 -6.88 -10.88 14.11
C GLU A 233 -5.62 -10.01 14.17
N ARG A 234 -4.51 -10.57 14.64
CA ARG A 234 -3.21 -9.90 14.63
C ARG A 234 -2.78 -9.53 13.22
N LEU A 235 -2.81 -10.49 12.28
CA LEU A 235 -2.39 -10.29 10.90
C LEU A 235 -3.26 -9.27 10.16
N ILE A 236 -4.58 -9.31 10.37
CA ILE A 236 -5.54 -8.35 9.80
C ILE A 236 -5.17 -6.92 10.20
N LYS A 237 -4.85 -6.72 11.49
CA LYS A 237 -4.46 -5.42 12.02
C LYS A 237 -3.08 -4.99 11.53
N GLU A 238 -2.10 -5.90 11.56
CA GLU A 238 -0.71 -5.64 11.19
C GLU A 238 -0.56 -5.25 9.70
N TYR A 239 -1.30 -5.92 8.82
CA TYR A 239 -1.23 -5.71 7.37
C TYR A 239 -2.34 -4.82 6.82
N GLU A 240 -3.09 -4.13 7.68
CA GLU A 240 -4.15 -3.17 7.31
C GLU A 240 -5.20 -3.75 6.33
N VAL A 241 -5.66 -4.97 6.59
CA VAL A 241 -6.71 -5.61 5.76
C VAL A 241 -7.96 -4.73 5.75
N LYS A 242 -8.51 -4.53 4.55
CA LYS A 242 -9.53 -3.50 4.28
C LYS A 242 -10.95 -3.97 4.53
N ALA A 243 -11.26 -5.22 4.20
CA ALA A 243 -12.52 -5.86 4.51
C ALA A 243 -12.41 -7.38 4.46
N VAL A 244 -13.35 -8.04 5.13
CA VAL A 244 -13.62 -9.47 4.98
C VAL A 244 -14.99 -9.66 4.36
N PHE A 245 -15.07 -10.46 3.31
CA PHE A 245 -16.32 -10.89 2.70
C PHE A 245 -16.59 -12.35 3.06
N ALA A 246 -17.79 -12.64 3.53
CA ALA A 246 -18.16 -13.94 4.04
C ALA A 246 -19.52 -14.45 3.53
N GLY A 247 -19.79 -15.74 3.72
CA GLY A 247 -21.03 -16.44 3.34
C GLY A 247 -21.69 -17.08 4.56
N HIS A 248 -22.17 -18.32 4.40
CA HIS A 248 -22.69 -19.23 5.42
C HIS A 248 -24.06 -18.86 6.03
N TYR A 249 -24.37 -17.57 6.16
CA TYR A 249 -25.60 -17.08 6.78
C TYR A 249 -26.58 -16.53 5.74
N HIS A 250 -27.36 -17.40 5.10
CA HIS A 250 -28.10 -17.06 3.87
C HIS A 250 -29.05 -15.86 4.02
N LYS A 251 -29.79 -15.78 5.14
CA LYS A 251 -30.79 -14.73 5.44
C LYS A 251 -30.19 -13.40 5.87
N THR A 252 -28.89 -13.34 6.12
CA THR A 252 -28.21 -12.13 6.57
C THR A 252 -27.21 -11.68 5.50
N HIS A 253 -27.17 -10.38 5.22
CA HIS A 253 -26.40 -9.85 4.10
C HIS A 253 -25.91 -8.42 4.41
N GLY A 254 -24.88 -7.97 3.70
CA GLY A 254 -24.28 -6.66 3.89
C GLY A 254 -23.41 -6.56 5.15
N PHE A 255 -23.22 -5.34 5.66
CA PHE A 255 -22.35 -5.08 6.80
C PHE A 255 -22.83 -5.77 8.08
N ASN A 256 -21.95 -6.50 8.74
CA ASN A 256 -22.27 -7.22 9.97
C ASN A 256 -21.37 -6.79 11.14
N ARG A 257 -21.96 -6.10 12.11
CA ARG A 257 -21.26 -5.62 13.30
C ARG A 257 -20.80 -6.76 14.22
N SER A 258 -21.60 -7.82 14.36
CA SER A 258 -21.25 -8.95 15.24
C SER A 258 -20.00 -9.67 14.76
N PHE A 259 -19.88 -9.91 13.45
CA PHE A 259 -18.68 -10.53 12.87
C PHE A 259 -17.49 -9.57 12.79
N THR A 260 -17.74 -8.28 12.59
CA THR A 260 -16.71 -7.24 12.76
C THR A 260 -16.12 -7.29 14.17
N ASN A 261 -16.96 -7.38 15.21
CA ASN A 261 -16.52 -7.52 16.59
C ASN A 261 -15.86 -8.87 16.87
N TYR A 262 -16.31 -9.93 16.19
CA TYR A 262 -15.66 -11.24 16.30
C TYR A 262 -14.21 -11.19 15.87
N LEU A 263 -13.84 -10.35 14.87
CA LEU A 263 -12.47 -10.11 14.41
C LEU A 263 -11.81 -8.88 15.07
N GLY A 264 -12.13 -8.63 16.34
CA GLY A 264 -11.52 -7.55 17.13
C GLY A 264 -11.93 -6.13 16.73
N GLY A 265 -12.94 -5.95 15.87
CA GLY A 265 -13.48 -4.65 15.47
C GLY A 265 -12.59 -3.84 14.50
N ALA A 266 -11.44 -4.39 14.09
CA ALA A 266 -10.46 -3.67 13.29
C ALA A 266 -10.81 -3.60 11.80
N VAL A 267 -11.57 -4.58 11.29
CA VAL A 267 -11.90 -4.72 9.87
C VAL A 267 -13.41 -4.92 9.70
N PRO A 268 -14.08 -4.20 8.78
CA PRO A 268 -15.48 -4.44 8.51
C PRO A 268 -15.68 -5.81 7.85
N VAL A 269 -16.67 -6.55 8.35
CA VAL A 269 -17.09 -7.84 7.78
C VAL A 269 -18.42 -7.68 7.06
N PHE A 270 -18.50 -8.20 5.84
CA PHE A 270 -19.70 -8.19 5.01
C PHE A 270 -20.14 -9.61 4.69
N LEU A 271 -21.42 -9.89 4.84
CA LEU A 271 -22.03 -11.12 4.33
C LEU A 271 -22.47 -10.91 2.89
N SER A 272 -22.05 -11.81 2.01
CA SER A 272 -22.12 -11.64 0.56
C SER A 272 -23.48 -12.04 -0.01
N GLY A 273 -24.42 -12.47 0.83
CA GLY A 273 -25.78 -12.84 0.42
C GLY A 273 -25.92 -14.32 0.07
N SER A 274 -26.97 -14.66 -0.66
CA SER A 274 -27.22 -16.02 -1.13
C SER A 274 -28.17 -16.01 -2.32
N ALA A 275 -28.09 -17.04 -3.17
CA ALA A 275 -29.02 -17.18 -4.29
C ALA A 275 -30.45 -17.41 -3.80
N SER A 276 -30.64 -18.17 -2.71
CA SER A 276 -31.95 -18.44 -2.10
C SER A 276 -32.66 -17.16 -1.65
N GLN A 277 -31.91 -16.19 -1.14
CA GLN A 277 -32.44 -14.91 -0.70
C GLN A 277 -32.36 -13.81 -1.78
N GLN A 278 -31.88 -14.15 -2.99
CA GLN A 278 -31.73 -13.24 -4.12
C GLN A 278 -30.93 -11.97 -3.77
N THR A 279 -29.90 -12.14 -2.93
CA THR A 279 -29.04 -11.05 -2.48
C THR A 279 -27.60 -11.31 -2.86
N TYR A 280 -26.87 -10.25 -3.23
CA TYR A 280 -25.43 -10.28 -3.43
C TYR A 280 -24.80 -8.89 -3.28
N LEU A 281 -23.48 -8.80 -3.32
CA LEU A 281 -22.75 -7.54 -3.23
C LEU A 281 -22.12 -7.14 -4.56
N ILE A 282 -22.12 -5.84 -4.84
CA ILE A 282 -21.34 -5.21 -5.90
C ILE A 282 -20.37 -4.24 -5.24
N THR A 283 -19.09 -4.30 -5.58
CA THR A 283 -18.14 -3.25 -5.23
C THR A 283 -17.73 -2.48 -6.47
N GLU A 284 -17.58 -1.16 -6.33
CA GLU A 284 -17.06 -0.27 -7.37
C GLU A 284 -15.84 0.45 -6.82
N CYS A 285 -14.71 0.31 -7.52
CA CYS A 285 -13.42 0.83 -7.06
C CYS A 285 -13.01 2.06 -7.88
N SER A 286 -12.61 3.10 -7.16
CA SER A 286 -11.82 4.22 -7.67
C SER A 286 -10.36 4.08 -7.20
N GLU A 287 -9.52 5.06 -7.51
CA GLU A 287 -8.15 5.12 -6.96
C GLU A 287 -8.10 5.27 -5.44
N LYS A 288 -9.13 5.87 -4.84
CA LYS A 288 -9.13 6.31 -3.43
C LYS A 288 -10.07 5.52 -2.54
N GLU A 289 -11.07 4.88 -3.12
CA GLU A 289 -12.12 4.22 -2.35
C GLU A 289 -12.75 3.05 -3.09
N MET A 290 -13.23 2.07 -2.34
CA MET A 290 -14.10 0.99 -2.79
C MET A 290 -15.47 1.20 -2.17
N THR A 291 -16.48 1.48 -2.99
CA THR A 291 -17.87 1.60 -2.55
C THR A 291 -18.54 0.23 -2.66
N ILE A 292 -19.24 -0.18 -1.60
CA ILE A 292 -19.94 -1.46 -1.52
C ILE A 292 -21.44 -1.21 -1.61
N PHE A 293 -22.08 -1.92 -2.52
CA PHE A 293 -23.52 -1.92 -2.73
C PHE A 293 -24.11 -3.30 -2.43
N LEU A 294 -25.26 -3.30 -1.78
CA LEU A 294 -26.10 -4.46 -1.59
C LEU A 294 -27.14 -4.52 -2.71
N VAL A 295 -27.24 -5.67 -3.36
CA VAL A 295 -28.31 -5.97 -4.30
C VAL A 295 -29.32 -6.88 -3.61
N LYS A 296 -30.60 -6.54 -3.75
CA LYS A 296 -31.74 -7.35 -3.29
C LYS A 296 -32.62 -7.70 -4.48
N GLU A 297 -33.33 -8.82 -4.37
CA GLU A 297 -34.25 -9.31 -5.41
C GLU A 297 -33.58 -9.47 -6.79
N ASN A 298 -32.26 -9.70 -6.81
CA ASN A 298 -31.43 -9.70 -8.01
C ASN A 298 -31.63 -8.44 -8.90
N ASN A 299 -31.89 -7.28 -8.30
CA ASN A 299 -32.11 -6.02 -9.02
C ASN A 299 -30.92 -5.06 -8.86
N TRP A 300 -29.87 -5.28 -9.67
CA TRP A 300 -28.65 -4.48 -9.61
C TRP A 300 -28.86 -2.98 -9.91
N ARG A 301 -29.91 -2.64 -10.68
CA ARG A 301 -30.24 -1.24 -11.02
C ARG A 301 -30.67 -0.44 -9.79
N ASN A 302 -31.23 -1.13 -8.79
CA ASN A 302 -31.66 -0.56 -7.51
C ASN A 302 -30.71 -0.93 -6.36
N LYS A 303 -29.43 -1.15 -6.65
CA LYS A 303 -28.42 -1.46 -5.64
C LYS A 303 -28.31 -0.36 -4.58
N GLU A 304 -28.21 -0.74 -3.32
CA GLU A 304 -28.16 0.15 -2.16
C GLU A 304 -26.70 0.32 -1.69
N ARG A 305 -26.18 1.55 -1.64
CA ARG A 305 -24.85 1.78 -1.07
C ARG A 305 -24.87 1.54 0.44
N ILE A 306 -24.11 0.56 0.91
CA ILE A 306 -24.07 0.17 2.33
C ILE A 306 -22.78 0.57 3.04
N TYR A 307 -21.68 0.79 2.31
CA TYR A 307 -20.39 1.14 2.90
C TYR A 307 -19.43 1.73 1.87
N THR A 308 -18.44 2.50 2.33
CA THR A 308 -17.32 2.96 1.50
C THR A 308 -16.02 2.73 2.27
N ILE A 309 -15.10 2.01 1.67
CA ILE A 309 -13.79 1.68 2.23
C ILE A 309 -12.75 2.64 1.64
N PRO A 310 -12.01 3.41 2.46
CA PRO A 310 -10.87 4.17 1.96
C PRO A 310 -9.75 3.21 1.54
N LEU A 311 -9.33 3.33 0.30
CA LEU A 311 -8.17 2.62 -0.23
C LEU A 311 -6.92 3.44 0.11
N LYS A 312 -5.83 2.74 0.45
CA LYS A 312 -4.55 3.37 0.73
C LYS A 312 -4.07 4.07 -0.53
N GLU A 313 -3.95 5.39 -0.47
CA GLU A 313 -3.24 6.14 -1.48
C GLU A 313 -1.80 5.62 -1.52
N ARG A 314 -1.38 5.19 -2.70
CA ARG A 314 -0.02 4.72 -2.88
C ARG A 314 0.92 5.92 -2.88
N LYS A 315 1.80 5.99 -1.88
CA LYS A 315 2.95 6.91 -1.92
C LYS A 315 3.98 6.34 -2.88
N ALA A 316 3.87 6.73 -4.14
CA ALA A 316 4.98 6.67 -5.07
C ALA A 316 5.55 8.09 -5.19
N PRO A 317 6.83 8.24 -5.54
CA PRO A 317 7.34 9.54 -5.93
C PRO A 317 6.52 10.15 -7.09
N ALA A 318 6.44 11.47 -7.17
CA ALA A 318 5.74 12.14 -8.26
C ALA A 318 6.46 11.90 -9.59
N ASP A 319 5.71 11.79 -10.69
CA ASP A 319 6.32 11.71 -12.01
C ASP A 319 7.07 13.01 -12.32
N ARG A 320 8.25 12.87 -12.92
CA ARG A 320 9.19 13.94 -13.24
C ARG A 320 9.69 14.75 -12.03
N SER A 321 9.50 14.24 -10.81
CA SER A 321 10.10 14.86 -9.62
C SER A 321 11.62 14.79 -9.70
N THR A 322 12.30 15.87 -9.33
CA THR A 322 13.74 15.84 -9.06
C THR A 322 13.95 15.49 -7.60
N VAL A 323 14.75 14.46 -7.33
CA VAL A 323 14.92 13.87 -6.01
C VAL A 323 16.38 13.65 -5.67
N ASN A 324 16.70 13.66 -4.38
CA ASN A 324 17.84 12.93 -3.84
C ASN A 324 17.36 11.57 -3.30
N ILE A 325 18.15 10.52 -3.53
CA ILE A 325 17.89 9.19 -2.97
C ILE A 325 18.90 8.99 -1.83
N LEU A 326 18.43 9.07 -0.60
CA LEU A 326 19.23 9.07 0.64
C LEU A 326 19.15 7.71 1.33
N LEU A 327 20.14 7.35 2.14
CA LEU A 327 20.08 6.13 2.95
C LEU A 327 19.24 6.36 4.22
N SER A 328 18.34 5.43 4.53
CA SER A 328 17.37 5.54 5.63
C SER A 328 17.97 5.68 7.05
N GLY A 329 19.26 5.36 7.24
CA GLY A 329 19.98 5.53 8.51
C GLY A 329 20.89 6.77 8.59
N SER A 330 21.01 7.54 7.50
CA SER A 330 21.92 8.68 7.41
C SER A 330 21.39 9.72 6.42
N HIS A 331 20.69 10.74 6.94
CA HIS A 331 20.23 11.90 6.15
C HIS A 331 21.38 12.80 5.64
N ALA A 332 22.64 12.37 5.82
CA ALA A 332 23.82 13.06 5.30
C ALA A 332 24.48 12.28 4.17
N GLN A 333 23.90 11.16 3.72
CA GLN A 333 24.46 10.30 2.68
C GLN A 333 23.44 10.01 1.59
N THR A 334 23.89 10.11 0.35
CA THR A 334 23.09 9.90 -0.86
C THR A 334 23.84 9.02 -1.85
N ILE A 335 23.12 8.54 -2.86
CA ILE A 335 23.72 7.82 -3.98
C ILE A 335 24.11 8.80 -5.09
N ALA A 336 25.25 8.53 -5.73
CA ALA A 336 25.71 9.28 -6.89
C ALA A 336 26.54 8.38 -7.80
N PRO A 337 26.63 8.68 -9.10
CA PRO A 337 27.62 8.05 -9.97
C PRO A 337 29.04 8.33 -9.48
N SER A 338 29.90 7.32 -9.56
CA SER A 338 31.33 7.46 -9.28
C SER A 338 32.01 8.34 -10.33
N GLU A 339 33.05 9.06 -9.93
CA GLU A 339 33.86 9.87 -10.85
C GLU A 339 34.83 9.03 -11.68
N PHE A 340 35.14 7.82 -11.22
CA PHE A 340 36.18 6.97 -11.80
C PHE A 340 35.63 5.84 -12.66
N ASN A 341 34.35 5.50 -12.50
CA ASN A 341 33.71 4.39 -13.20
C ASN A 341 32.19 4.58 -13.21
N PRO A 342 31.42 3.88 -14.06
CA PRO A 342 29.99 4.11 -14.16
C PRO A 342 29.20 3.60 -12.94
N ARG A 343 29.80 3.04 -11.90
CA ARG A 343 29.05 2.46 -10.78
C ARG A 343 28.51 3.54 -9.85
N LEU A 344 27.41 3.22 -9.17
CA LEU A 344 26.87 4.07 -8.12
C LEU A 344 27.60 3.84 -6.81
N ILE A 345 27.83 4.94 -6.09
CA ILE A 345 28.48 4.96 -4.78
C ILE A 345 27.70 5.80 -3.79
N VAL A 346 27.93 5.53 -2.50
CA VAL A 346 27.46 6.38 -1.41
C VAL A 346 28.43 7.55 -1.22
N LYS A 347 27.91 8.77 -1.23
CA LYS A 347 28.65 10.02 -0.98
C LYS A 347 27.95 10.86 0.10
N PRO A 348 28.65 11.81 0.74
CA PRO A 348 27.99 12.83 1.55
C PRO A 348 27.04 13.65 0.68
N LEU A 349 25.89 14.01 1.24
CA LEU A 349 24.92 14.88 0.57
C LEU A 349 25.54 16.27 0.35
N ASP A 350 25.61 16.67 -0.90
CA ASP A 350 25.86 18.02 -1.37
C ASP A 350 24.68 18.46 -2.23
N ILE A 351 23.86 19.34 -1.67
CA ILE A 351 22.64 19.85 -2.32
C ILE A 351 22.93 20.65 -3.61
N GLN A 352 24.16 21.09 -3.83
CA GLN A 352 24.57 21.79 -5.05
C GLN A 352 25.04 20.82 -6.14
N ASP A 353 25.41 19.59 -5.78
CA ASP A 353 25.92 18.61 -6.74
C ASP A 353 24.79 17.95 -7.53
N ASN A 354 24.62 18.36 -8.79
CA ASN A 354 23.62 17.78 -9.69
C ASN A 354 23.89 16.31 -10.03
N LYS A 355 25.05 15.74 -9.70
CA LYS A 355 25.31 14.30 -9.81
C LYS A 355 24.58 13.48 -8.76
N GLN A 356 24.13 14.12 -7.68
CA GLN A 356 23.40 13.47 -6.59
C GLN A 356 21.87 13.56 -6.77
N LYS A 357 21.42 14.22 -7.85
CA LYS A 357 20.01 14.48 -8.14
C LYS A 357 19.53 13.65 -9.31
N PHE A 358 18.32 13.14 -9.19
CA PHE A 358 17.71 12.27 -10.18
C PHE A 358 16.32 12.77 -10.54
N THR A 359 15.96 12.71 -11.82
CA THR A 359 14.58 12.85 -12.28
C THR A 359 13.94 11.46 -12.33
N LEU A 360 12.83 11.28 -11.63
CA LEU A 360 12.07 10.03 -11.69
C LEU A 360 11.09 10.09 -12.86
N LEU A 361 11.22 9.18 -13.83
CA LEU A 361 10.34 9.11 -14.99
C LEU A 361 9.43 7.91 -14.83
N LYS A 362 8.15 8.15 -14.57
CA LYS A 362 7.16 7.10 -14.32
C LYS A 362 6.89 6.30 -15.60
N SER A 363 6.69 5.00 -15.44
CA SER A 363 6.31 4.07 -16.52
C SER A 363 5.00 3.38 -16.17
N PRO A 364 3.85 4.06 -16.30
CA PRO A 364 2.54 3.55 -15.89
C PRO A 364 2.21 2.19 -16.50
N GLU A 365 2.64 1.94 -17.73
CA GLU A 365 2.45 0.69 -18.45
C GLU A 365 3.19 -0.51 -17.83
N LYS A 366 4.18 -0.27 -16.97
CA LYS A 366 4.93 -1.29 -16.21
C LYS A 366 4.48 -1.39 -14.75
N GLY A 367 3.80 -0.35 -14.25
CA GLY A 367 3.19 -0.30 -12.92
C GLY A 367 3.29 1.09 -12.30
N PHE A 368 2.33 1.43 -11.44
CA PHE A 368 2.22 2.75 -10.79
C PHE A 368 3.47 3.21 -10.00
N ASN A 369 4.33 2.30 -9.51
CA ASN A 369 5.57 2.63 -8.79
C ASN A 369 6.83 2.27 -9.58
N VAL A 370 6.70 2.06 -10.88
CA VAL A 370 7.82 1.73 -11.74
C VAL A 370 8.34 3.00 -12.39
N PHE A 371 9.63 3.25 -12.21
CA PHE A 371 10.30 4.45 -12.72
C PHE A 371 11.62 4.10 -13.40
N GLN A 372 11.98 4.89 -14.40
CA GLN A 372 13.39 5.09 -14.72
C GLN A 372 13.96 6.17 -13.79
N ILE A 373 15.16 5.95 -13.29
CA ILE A 373 15.86 6.93 -12.46
C ILE A 373 16.86 7.64 -13.37
N LYS A 374 16.52 8.81 -13.89
CA LYS A 374 17.38 9.58 -14.80
C LYS A 374 18.30 10.50 -14.01
N GLU A 375 19.58 10.56 -14.34
CA GLU A 375 20.49 11.54 -13.75
C GLU A 375 20.12 12.97 -14.17
N LEU A 376 20.19 13.94 -13.25
CA LEU A 376 19.86 15.32 -13.59
C LEU A 376 20.92 15.98 -14.48
N HIS A 377 22.20 15.64 -14.29
CA HIS A 377 23.33 16.26 -14.98
C HIS A 377 23.68 15.61 -16.33
N SER A 378 23.03 14.49 -16.68
CA SER A 378 23.33 13.72 -17.89
C SER A 378 22.04 13.16 -18.51
N ASN A 379 22.14 12.48 -19.65
CA ASN A 379 21.02 11.72 -20.21
C ASN A 379 21.05 10.23 -19.82
N ASN A 380 21.94 9.85 -18.91
CA ASN A 380 22.01 8.49 -18.41
C ASN A 380 20.91 8.23 -17.39
N ILE A 381 20.67 6.95 -17.18
CA ILE A 381 19.79 6.41 -16.16
C ILE A 381 20.57 5.48 -15.24
N ILE A 382 19.97 5.19 -14.09
CA ILE A 382 20.44 4.15 -13.20
C ILE A 382 19.93 2.80 -13.72
N ALA A 383 20.83 1.86 -13.93
CA ALA A 383 20.53 0.55 -14.49
C ALA A 383 21.24 -0.56 -13.72
N TRP A 384 20.64 -1.75 -13.69
CA TRP A 384 21.32 -2.95 -13.23
C TRP A 384 22.17 -3.54 -14.36
N HIS A 385 23.46 -3.76 -14.09
CA HIS A 385 24.37 -4.43 -15.03
C HIS A 385 24.26 -5.96 -14.87
N ASP A 386 23.22 -6.54 -15.46
CA ASP A 386 22.86 -7.97 -15.36
C ASP A 386 24.04 -8.91 -15.72
N ASN A 387 24.79 -8.59 -16.77
CA ASN A 387 25.89 -9.42 -17.27
C ASN A 387 27.20 -9.33 -16.46
N GLY A 388 27.27 -8.51 -15.40
CA GLY A 388 28.55 -8.22 -14.74
C GLY A 388 28.58 -8.30 -13.22
N GLY A 389 27.60 -8.90 -12.54
CA GLY A 389 27.74 -9.27 -11.12
C GLY A 389 27.10 -8.32 -10.10
N GLY A 390 25.78 -8.08 -10.21
CA GLY A 390 25.00 -7.39 -9.17
C GLY A 390 25.32 -5.90 -8.98
N TYR A 391 26.03 -5.27 -9.93
CA TYR A 391 26.38 -3.85 -9.85
C TYR A 391 25.28 -2.96 -10.41
N ILE A 392 25.16 -1.76 -9.83
CA ILE A 392 24.27 -0.71 -10.31
C ILE A 392 25.12 0.39 -10.93
N ILE A 393 24.76 0.79 -12.16
CA ILE A 393 25.56 1.67 -13.00
C ILE A 393 24.74 2.83 -13.60
N SER A 394 25.44 3.91 -13.91
CA SER A 394 25.04 4.95 -14.85
C SER A 394 25.17 4.42 -16.26
N HIS A 395 24.07 4.43 -17.02
CA HIS A 395 24.02 3.83 -18.35
C HIS A 395 23.14 4.64 -19.31
N PRO A 396 23.46 4.69 -20.62
CA PRO A 396 22.54 5.21 -21.61
C PRO A 396 21.20 4.47 -21.58
N ASN A 397 20.10 5.19 -21.76
CA ASN A 397 18.78 4.57 -21.71
C ASN A 397 18.48 3.75 -22.98
N GLU A 398 18.48 2.43 -22.86
CA GLU A 398 18.07 1.51 -23.94
C GLU A 398 16.68 0.90 -23.70
N PHE A 399 15.92 1.40 -22.71
CA PHE A 399 14.56 0.96 -22.38
C PHE A 399 14.41 -0.55 -22.05
N LYS A 400 15.48 -1.23 -21.61
CA LYS A 400 15.46 -2.64 -21.19
C LYS A 400 14.83 -2.81 -19.80
N GLU A 401 14.38 -4.01 -19.46
CA GLU A 401 13.70 -4.25 -18.17
C GLU A 401 14.58 -3.93 -16.96
N GLU A 402 15.88 -4.20 -17.03
CA GLU A 402 16.86 -3.86 -16.00
C GLU A 402 17.05 -2.35 -15.77
N HIS A 403 16.46 -1.49 -16.61
CA HIS A 403 16.51 -0.02 -16.53
C HIS A 403 15.36 0.59 -15.73
N TYR A 404 14.42 -0.23 -15.27
CA TYR A 404 13.26 0.21 -14.52
C TYR A 404 13.34 -0.29 -13.07
N TRP A 405 12.81 0.51 -12.16
CA TRP A 405 12.90 0.30 -10.73
C TRP A 405 11.55 0.47 -10.07
N CYS A 406 11.18 -0.48 -9.21
CA CYS A 406 9.96 -0.45 -8.41
C CYS A 406 10.25 0.26 -7.07
N PHE A 407 9.61 1.40 -6.83
CA PHE A 407 9.69 2.13 -5.57
C PHE A 407 8.64 1.58 -4.60
N ASN A 408 9.04 0.66 -3.72
CA ASN A 408 8.16 0.01 -2.77
C ASN A 408 8.15 0.81 -1.46
N TYR A 409 7.11 1.61 -1.23
CA TYR A 409 6.96 2.40 0.00
C TYR A 409 6.82 1.49 1.23
N GLN A 410 7.53 1.84 2.30
CA GLN A 410 7.61 1.09 3.54
C GLN A 410 6.81 1.80 4.66
N PRO A 411 6.31 1.07 5.67
CA PRO A 411 5.55 1.65 6.77
C PRO A 411 6.29 2.76 7.55
N ASP A 412 7.62 2.71 7.59
CA ASP A 412 8.49 3.69 8.25
C ASP A 412 8.69 5.00 7.47
N GLY A 413 8.06 5.13 6.30
CA GLY A 413 8.19 6.31 5.43
C GLY A 413 9.26 6.21 4.36
N THR A 414 10.04 5.13 4.35
CA THR A 414 11.14 4.93 3.40
C THR A 414 10.66 4.17 2.16
N TYR A 415 11.57 3.97 1.21
CA TYR A 415 11.39 3.14 0.03
C TYR A 415 12.41 2.02 0.02
N GLU A 416 11.97 0.86 -0.43
CA GLU A 416 12.83 -0.17 -0.96
C GLU A 416 12.77 -0.14 -2.48
N ILE A 417 13.92 -0.04 -3.14
CA ILE A 417 14.00 0.17 -4.58
C ILE A 417 14.41 -1.16 -5.22
N ALA A 418 13.44 -1.87 -5.80
CA ALA A 418 13.64 -3.17 -6.44
C ALA A 418 13.86 -3.03 -7.95
N ASN A 419 14.64 -3.93 -8.57
CA ASN A 419 14.74 -3.93 -10.02
C ASN A 419 13.47 -4.51 -10.66
N PHE A 420 13.03 -3.94 -11.79
CA PHE A 420 11.81 -4.40 -12.45
C PHE A 420 11.95 -5.79 -13.08
N LYS A 421 13.11 -6.10 -13.69
CA LYS A 421 13.41 -7.39 -14.31
C LYS A 421 13.41 -8.55 -13.30
N ASN A 422 13.94 -8.30 -12.10
CA ASN A 422 13.88 -9.24 -10.99
C ASN A 422 13.53 -8.53 -9.68
N ARG A 423 12.25 -8.59 -9.30
CA ARG A 423 11.68 -7.87 -8.14
C ARG A 423 12.14 -8.38 -6.77
N ASN A 424 12.82 -9.53 -6.73
CA ASN A 424 13.43 -10.06 -5.50
C ASN A 424 14.78 -9.41 -5.21
N LEU A 425 15.41 -8.81 -6.22
CA LEU A 425 16.69 -8.13 -6.11
C LEU A 425 16.47 -6.63 -5.90
N VAL A 426 17.00 -6.12 -4.79
CA VAL A 426 16.80 -4.74 -4.32
C VAL A 426 18.11 -3.99 -4.21
N MET A 427 18.07 -2.67 -4.38
CA MET A 427 19.22 -1.81 -4.12
C MET A 427 19.67 -1.97 -2.68
N GLN A 428 20.98 -2.13 -2.49
CA GLN A 428 21.62 -2.27 -1.19
C GLN A 428 22.90 -1.44 -1.11
N ALA A 429 22.98 -0.62 -0.08
CA ALA A 429 24.23 -0.09 0.42
C ALA A 429 24.82 -1.04 1.46
N THR A 430 26.09 -1.41 1.31
CA THR A 430 26.78 -2.23 2.32
C THR A 430 26.97 -1.42 3.59
N ILE A 431 26.16 -1.69 4.63
CA ILE A 431 26.33 -1.10 5.96
C ILE A 431 27.44 -1.87 6.68
N GLY A 432 28.68 -1.56 6.30
CA GLY A 432 29.89 -1.99 6.99
C GLY A 432 30.86 -0.81 7.01
N ASN A 433 30.81 -0.01 8.07
CA ASN A 433 31.71 1.11 8.40
C ASN A 433 31.56 2.46 7.68
N GLY A 434 30.40 2.85 7.14
CA GLY A 434 30.14 4.27 6.80
C GLY A 434 31.18 4.94 5.87
N ASN A 435 32.00 4.18 5.16
CA ASN A 435 33.12 4.68 4.39
C ASN A 435 32.59 5.24 3.08
N LEU A 436 32.85 6.54 2.86
CA LEU A 436 32.55 7.23 1.61
C LEU A 436 33.16 6.46 0.43
N GLY A 437 32.41 6.36 -0.68
CA GLY A 437 32.85 5.63 -1.87
C GLY A 437 32.45 4.14 -1.91
N THR A 438 31.64 3.67 -0.96
CA THR A 438 31.08 2.31 -1.00
C THR A 438 30.10 2.16 -2.17
N TYR A 439 30.24 1.07 -2.95
CA TYR A 439 29.36 0.80 -4.08
C TYR A 439 27.94 0.41 -3.66
N ILE A 440 26.95 0.88 -4.41
CA ILE A 440 25.57 0.38 -4.36
C ILE A 440 25.49 -0.89 -5.20
N THR A 441 24.93 -1.94 -4.62
CA THR A 441 24.80 -3.27 -5.23
C THR A 441 23.34 -3.73 -5.24
N LEU A 442 23.06 -4.76 -6.01
CA LEU A 442 21.77 -5.43 -6.07
C LEU A 442 21.87 -6.76 -5.31
N ASN A 443 21.02 -6.98 -4.31
CA ASN A 443 21.02 -8.19 -3.47
C ASN A 443 19.60 -8.68 -3.22
N ASP A 444 19.47 -9.92 -2.75
CA ASP A 444 18.20 -10.45 -2.27
C ASP A 444 17.62 -9.61 -1.14
N ARG A 445 16.29 -9.60 -1.06
CA ARG A 445 15.58 -8.84 -0.04
C ARG A 445 15.82 -9.42 1.36
N HIS A 446 16.40 -8.60 2.24
CA HIS A 446 16.73 -8.97 3.63
C HIS A 446 16.14 -8.00 4.66
N ASN A 447 15.40 -6.98 4.23
CA ASN A 447 14.73 -6.00 5.11
C ASN A 447 15.70 -5.31 6.10
N THR A 448 16.92 -5.02 5.65
CA THR A 448 17.93 -4.32 6.45
C THR A 448 17.88 -2.83 6.18
N ALA A 449 18.41 -2.01 7.09
CA ALA A 449 18.54 -0.56 6.89
C ALA A 449 19.35 -0.19 5.62
N GLY A 450 20.18 -1.11 5.10
CA GLY A 450 20.97 -0.90 3.89
C GLY A 450 20.15 -0.98 2.61
N GLN A 451 18.93 -1.51 2.70
CA GLN A 451 17.95 -1.65 1.62
C GLN A 451 16.79 -0.66 1.76
N ARG A 452 16.98 0.41 2.54
CA ARG A 452 15.96 1.40 2.86
C ARG A 452 16.47 2.78 2.46
N PHE A 453 15.68 3.49 1.68
CA PHE A 453 16.04 4.78 1.09
C PHE A 453 14.97 5.83 1.35
N ASN A 454 15.38 7.03 1.73
CA ASN A 454 14.48 8.18 1.69
C ASN A 454 14.57 8.79 0.29
N VAL A 455 13.41 9.05 -0.33
CA VAL A 455 13.33 9.71 -1.62
C VAL A 455 12.78 11.10 -1.35
N GLU A 456 13.69 12.06 -1.24
CA GLU A 456 13.35 13.43 -0.89
C GLU A 456 13.29 14.24 -2.18
N GLU A 457 12.13 14.85 -2.45
CA GLU A 457 12.06 15.85 -3.50
C GLU A 457 13.05 16.95 -3.15
N THR A 458 13.89 17.30 -4.11
CA THR A 458 14.70 18.51 -4.00
C THR A 458 13.70 19.66 -4.07
N ALA A 459 13.19 20.09 -2.92
CA ALA A 459 12.68 21.44 -2.78
C ALA A 459 13.76 22.30 -3.38
N ILE A 460 13.41 23.12 -4.38
CA ILE A 460 14.30 24.14 -4.90
C ILE A 460 14.77 24.90 -3.66
N ALA A 461 16.00 24.63 -3.22
CA ALA A 461 16.64 25.25 -2.09
C ALA A 461 16.66 26.73 -2.44
N SER A 462 15.61 27.43 -2.04
CA SER A 462 15.38 28.78 -2.46
C SER A 462 16.40 29.58 -1.69
N ARG A 463 17.36 30.15 -2.40
CA ARG A 463 18.25 31.17 -1.84
C ARG A 463 17.34 32.35 -1.53
N VAL A 464 17.03 32.52 -0.26
CA VAL A 464 16.14 33.59 0.19
C VAL A 464 16.93 34.60 1.00
N ARG A 465 16.57 35.86 0.81
CA ARG A 465 16.83 36.91 1.78
C ARG A 465 15.63 36.96 2.72
N ILE A 466 15.90 37.00 4.01
CA ILE A 466 14.86 37.16 5.03
C ILE A 466 14.88 38.62 5.44
N GLY A 467 13.74 39.28 5.38
CA GLY A 467 13.64 40.70 5.74
C GLY A 467 12.29 41.07 6.32
N VAL A 468 12.25 42.26 6.91
CA VAL A 468 11.02 42.92 7.36
C VAL A 468 10.63 43.97 6.33
N VAL A 469 9.34 44.03 6.01
CA VAL A 469 8.78 44.98 5.06
C VAL A 469 8.05 46.07 5.84
N ASP A 470 8.73 47.17 6.15
CA ASP A 470 8.08 48.40 6.58
C ASP A 470 7.88 49.33 5.37
N ARG A 471 6.79 50.11 5.37
CA ARG A 471 6.06 50.76 4.27
C ARG A 471 6.87 51.61 3.27
N THR A 472 8.18 51.75 3.44
CA THR A 472 9.05 52.52 2.53
C THR A 472 10.41 51.88 2.24
N VAL A 473 10.85 50.84 2.97
CA VAL A 473 12.20 50.26 2.79
C VAL A 473 12.27 48.79 3.25
N ILE A 474 13.01 47.96 2.51
CA ILE A 474 13.29 46.56 2.86
C ILE A 474 14.59 46.47 3.66
N GLN A 475 14.53 45.97 4.89
CA GLN A 475 15.70 45.63 5.71
C GLN A 475 15.91 44.12 5.71
N GLY A 476 17.16 43.68 5.49
CA GLY A 476 17.54 42.28 5.49
C GLY A 476 18.21 41.87 6.79
N ILE A 477 18.05 40.62 7.19
CA ILE A 477 18.86 40.02 8.25
C ILE A 477 20.33 39.98 7.78
N THR A 478 21.23 40.52 8.60
CA THR A 478 22.67 40.51 8.37
C THR A 478 23.43 40.06 9.61
N ARG A 479 24.67 39.62 9.41
CA ARG A 479 25.66 39.44 10.48
C ARG A 479 26.70 40.51 10.31
N ARG A 480 27.02 41.17 11.41
CA ARG A 480 28.19 42.03 11.45
C ARG A 480 29.36 41.30 12.10
N SER A 481 30.56 41.57 11.60
CA SER A 481 31.79 40.95 12.09
C SER A 481 32.18 41.37 13.52
N ASP A 482 31.59 42.47 14.02
CA ASP A 482 31.88 43.06 15.33
C ASP A 482 30.92 42.61 16.46
N VAL A 483 29.88 41.83 16.15
CA VAL A 483 28.89 41.35 17.16
C VAL A 483 28.52 39.88 16.95
N ALA A 484 28.17 39.19 18.05
CA ALA A 484 27.83 37.76 18.05
C ALA A 484 26.38 37.45 17.64
N TYR A 485 25.54 38.46 17.43
CA TYR A 485 24.10 38.33 17.16
C TYR A 485 23.71 38.89 15.79
N LEU A 486 22.56 38.45 15.28
CA LEU A 486 22.00 38.94 14.02
C LEU A 486 21.33 40.31 14.17
N THR A 487 21.49 41.15 13.15
CA THR A 487 20.89 42.50 13.09
C THR A 487 20.10 42.68 11.79
N LEU A 488 19.20 43.66 11.76
CA LEU A 488 18.64 44.18 10.51
C LEU A 488 19.50 45.33 9.97
N ASP A 489 19.82 45.28 8.68
CA ASP A 489 20.50 46.35 7.97
C ASP A 489 19.81 46.65 6.64
N TRP A 490 20.03 47.85 6.12
CA TRP A 490 19.56 48.27 4.82
C TRP A 490 20.20 47.43 3.73
N LEU A 491 19.38 46.84 2.85
CA LEU A 491 19.85 45.96 1.77
C LEU A 491 20.89 46.59 0.82
N LYS A 492 21.05 47.93 0.79
CA LYS A 492 22.08 48.60 -0.02
C LYS A 492 23.50 48.57 0.57
N ASN A 493 23.67 48.31 1.87
CA ASN A 493 24.96 48.49 2.57
C ASN A 493 25.49 47.24 3.27
N ALA A 494 24.74 46.13 3.28
CA ALA A 494 25.14 44.91 3.98
C ALA A 494 25.95 43.95 3.08
N GLU A 495 26.98 43.30 3.63
CA GLU A 495 27.39 41.98 3.12
C GLU A 495 26.19 41.04 3.35
N GLU A 496 25.39 40.83 2.30
CA GLU A 496 24.06 40.24 2.41
C GLU A 496 24.13 38.77 2.85
N MET A 497 23.38 38.40 3.90
CA MET A 497 23.14 36.99 4.19
C MET A 497 22.09 36.41 3.24
N ILE A 498 22.48 35.34 2.56
CA ILE A 498 21.58 34.49 1.79
C ILE A 498 21.36 33.22 2.60
N PHE A 499 20.11 32.98 2.98
CA PHE A 499 19.72 31.76 3.66
C PHE A 499 19.30 30.71 2.65
N ILE A 500 19.71 29.48 2.89
CA ILE A 500 19.06 28.30 2.33
C ILE A 500 18.01 27.84 3.34
N VAL A 501 16.77 27.74 2.86
CA VAL A 501 15.67 27.13 3.61
C VAL A 501 15.70 25.64 3.35
N LEU A 502 16.09 24.84 4.36
CA LEU A 502 16.06 23.39 4.29
C LEU A 502 14.82 22.86 5.01
N PRO A 503 13.89 22.18 4.31
CA PRO A 503 12.80 21.47 4.96
C PRO A 503 13.35 20.42 5.94
N ALA A 504 12.73 20.28 7.10
CA ALA A 504 13.01 19.25 8.09
C ALA A 504 11.76 18.36 8.29
N PRO A 505 11.32 17.62 7.26
CA PRO A 505 10.04 16.91 7.27
C PRO A 505 9.94 15.86 8.40
N HIS A 506 11.07 15.31 8.85
CA HIS A 506 11.16 14.44 10.02
C HIS A 506 10.79 15.12 11.36
N LYS A 507 10.64 16.46 11.38
CA LYS A 507 10.20 17.26 12.54
C LYS A 507 8.79 17.86 12.33
N GLY A 508 8.25 17.76 11.12
CA GLY A 508 6.96 18.32 10.70
C GLY A 508 7.04 19.03 9.35
N ASN A 509 5.93 19.08 8.62
CA ASN A 509 5.88 19.58 7.24
C ASN A 509 6.28 21.06 7.06
N ASN A 510 6.20 21.87 8.13
CA ASN A 510 6.51 23.30 8.10
C ASN A 510 7.77 23.66 8.89
N VAL A 511 8.56 22.67 9.31
CA VAL A 511 9.80 22.91 10.05
C VAL A 511 10.94 23.08 9.06
N VAL A 512 11.75 24.10 9.26
CA VAL A 512 12.91 24.41 8.42
C VAL A 512 14.16 24.66 9.24
N GLN A 513 15.30 24.48 8.60
CA GLN A 513 16.58 25.02 9.06
C GLN A 513 16.98 26.17 8.12
N LEU A 514 17.43 27.29 8.69
CA LEU A 514 17.88 28.46 7.95
C LEU A 514 19.41 28.50 8.00
N LEU A 515 20.06 28.21 6.86
CA LEU A 515 21.50 28.04 6.76
C LEU A 515 22.17 29.14 5.94
N ASP A 516 23.28 29.68 6.45
CA ASP A 516 24.26 30.40 5.65
C ASP A 516 25.32 29.41 5.18
N THR A 517 25.28 29.08 3.88
CA THR A 517 26.20 28.11 3.27
C THR A 517 27.61 28.63 3.07
N SER A 518 27.83 29.94 3.05
CA SER A 518 29.18 30.49 2.91
C SER A 518 30.06 30.15 4.12
N LEU A 519 29.43 29.95 5.29
CA LEU A 519 30.11 29.72 6.56
C LEU A 519 29.72 28.39 7.24
N ASN A 520 28.81 27.62 6.64
CA ASN A 520 28.24 26.39 7.21
C ASN A 520 27.65 26.60 8.62
N MET A 521 26.87 27.68 8.76
CA MET A 521 26.26 28.09 10.01
C MET A 521 24.73 28.10 9.93
N ALA A 522 24.07 27.78 11.02
CA ALA A 522 22.62 27.80 11.16
C ALA A 522 22.17 28.95 12.04
N MET A 523 21.02 29.54 11.71
CA MET A 523 20.35 30.50 12.59
C MET A 523 19.76 29.76 13.79
N CYS A 524 20.25 30.10 14.99
CA CYS A 524 19.94 29.42 16.23
C CYS A 524 19.34 30.37 17.28
N CYS A 525 18.41 29.86 18.08
CA CYS A 525 17.95 30.54 19.28
C CYS A 525 18.71 30.08 20.53
N GLU A 526 19.26 31.03 21.29
CA GLU A 526 19.97 30.76 22.54
C GLU A 526 19.12 31.18 23.76
N HIS A 527 18.81 30.22 24.64
CA HIS A 527 17.92 30.46 25.79
C HIS A 527 18.54 31.35 26.87
N ALA A 528 19.86 31.29 27.07
CA ALA A 528 20.54 32.03 28.12
C ALA A 528 20.57 33.55 27.87
N SER A 529 20.51 33.94 26.59
CA SER A 529 20.72 35.31 26.16
C SER A 529 19.46 35.94 25.55
N GLY A 530 18.50 35.12 25.11
CA GLY A 530 17.27 35.57 24.43
C GLY A 530 17.50 36.03 22.99
N TRP A 531 18.73 35.95 22.50
CA TRP A 531 19.14 36.43 21.18
C TRP A 531 19.11 35.31 20.14
N VAL A 532 19.05 35.75 18.89
CA VAL A 532 19.24 34.88 17.73
C VAL A 532 20.65 35.08 17.19
N ILE A 533 21.37 33.98 17.11
CA ILE A 533 22.78 33.92 16.75
C ILE A 533 22.99 32.98 15.56
N MET A 534 24.18 33.04 14.97
CA MET A 534 24.61 32.01 14.02
C MET A 534 25.54 31.06 14.76
N GLU A 535 25.27 29.76 14.69
CA GLU A 535 26.17 28.73 15.23
C GLU A 535 26.61 27.77 14.14
N LYS A 536 27.72 27.08 14.37
CA LYS A 536 28.12 25.94 13.52
C LYS A 536 26.94 24.97 13.46
N ASN A 537 26.57 24.55 12.25
CA ASN A 537 25.41 23.69 12.04
C ASN A 537 25.46 22.44 12.95
N SER A 538 24.68 22.45 14.03
CA SER A 538 24.77 21.47 15.13
C SER A 538 23.55 20.55 15.21
N ARG A 539 22.58 20.67 14.29
CA ARG A 539 21.28 19.94 14.27
C ARG A 539 20.55 19.93 15.62
N GLN A 540 20.86 20.86 16.52
CA GLN A 540 20.18 20.98 17.80
C GLN A 540 18.80 21.60 17.60
N ALA A 541 17.87 21.31 18.51
CA ALA A 541 16.50 21.82 18.46
C ALA A 541 16.43 23.36 18.29
N GLY A 542 17.42 24.09 18.81
CA GLY A 542 17.49 25.55 18.71
C GLY A 542 17.79 26.09 17.30
N SER A 543 18.20 25.23 16.36
CA SER A 543 18.51 25.62 14.98
C SER A 543 17.34 25.47 14.01
N PHE A 544 16.18 24.99 14.49
CA PHE A 544 14.99 24.75 13.68
C PHE A 544 13.90 25.77 13.95
N TRP A 545 13.15 26.08 12.90
CA TRP A 545 12.09 27.09 12.89
C TRP A 545 10.83 26.53 12.24
N CYS A 546 9.66 26.77 12.81
CA CYS A 546 8.40 26.52 12.11
C CYS A 546 8.02 27.78 11.33
N ILE A 547 7.70 27.62 10.05
CA ILE A 547 7.14 28.69 9.23
C ILE A 547 5.62 28.65 9.36
N GLU A 548 5.04 29.75 9.84
CA GLU A 548 3.59 29.92 9.94
C GLU A 548 3.17 31.15 9.13
N ASP A 549 2.04 31.05 8.41
CA ASP A 549 1.45 32.23 7.78
C ASP A 549 1.04 33.25 8.84
N ASP A 550 1.44 34.51 8.65
CA ASP A 550 1.03 35.57 9.57
C ASP A 550 -0.40 36.03 9.23
N LYS A 551 -1.37 35.60 10.04
CA LYS A 551 -2.78 36.01 9.88
C LYS A 551 -3.00 37.52 10.05
N PHE A 552 -2.03 38.23 10.62
CA PHE A 552 -2.06 39.67 10.83
C PHE A 552 -1.08 40.41 9.92
N ALA A 553 -0.57 39.72 8.89
CA ALA A 553 0.31 40.29 7.88
C ALA A 553 -0.26 41.59 7.31
N LEU A 554 0.60 42.60 7.17
CA LEU A 554 0.26 43.82 6.44
C LEU A 554 0.34 43.59 4.93
N PHE A 555 1.11 42.58 4.48
CA PHE A 555 1.30 42.24 3.08
C PHE A 555 1.15 40.73 2.80
N PRO A 556 0.64 40.34 1.63
CA PRO A 556 0.59 38.93 1.24
C PRO A 556 1.98 38.26 1.25
N GLY A 557 2.02 37.06 1.84
CA GLY A 557 3.22 36.22 1.92
C GLY A 557 4.17 36.56 3.08
N GLU A 558 3.73 37.33 4.07
CA GLU A 558 4.44 37.47 5.34
C GLU A 558 4.19 36.27 6.26
N MET A 559 5.21 35.91 7.01
CA MET A 559 5.26 34.71 7.84
C MET A 559 5.88 35.00 9.20
N LYS A 560 5.53 34.18 10.18
CA LYS A 560 6.20 34.12 11.47
C LYS A 560 7.21 32.99 11.47
N LEU A 561 8.40 33.28 11.99
CA LEU A 561 9.44 32.27 12.26
C LEU A 561 9.36 31.89 13.73
N VAL A 562 8.72 30.75 14.01
CA VAL A 562 8.50 30.25 15.37
C VAL A 562 9.66 29.35 15.76
N SER A 563 10.20 29.50 16.97
CA SER A 563 11.27 28.61 17.45
C SER A 563 10.73 27.19 17.62
N TYR A 564 11.39 26.20 17.01
CA TYR A 564 11.03 24.79 17.23
C TYR A 564 11.32 24.34 18.67
N LYS A 565 12.39 24.89 19.28
CA LYS A 565 12.78 24.59 20.66
C LYS A 565 11.83 25.25 21.68
N PHE A 566 11.31 26.43 21.36
CA PHE A 566 10.42 27.21 22.21
C PHE A 566 9.18 27.65 21.41
N PRO A 567 8.17 26.78 21.25
CA PRO A 567 7.03 27.01 20.34
C PRO A 567 6.18 28.27 20.63
N ASP A 568 6.28 28.78 21.86
CA ASP A 568 5.62 30.00 22.32
C ASP A 568 6.35 31.28 21.92
N LEU A 569 7.58 31.16 21.41
CA LEU A 569 8.44 32.27 21.05
C LEU A 569 8.65 32.36 19.54
N VAL A 570 8.63 33.59 19.04
CA VAL A 570 8.83 33.90 17.63
C VAL A 570 10.00 34.86 17.44
N LEU A 571 10.64 34.78 16.28
CA LEU A 571 11.63 35.75 15.86
C LEU A 571 11.02 37.15 15.92
N THR A 572 11.69 38.07 16.58
CA THR A 572 11.21 39.43 16.79
C THR A 572 12.35 40.40 16.57
N VAL A 573 12.05 41.49 15.88
CA VAL A 573 12.94 42.65 15.77
C VAL A 573 12.80 43.49 17.03
N SER A 574 13.91 43.78 17.70
CA SER A 574 13.90 44.67 18.87
C SER A 574 13.72 46.13 18.44
N ASP A 575 12.85 46.87 19.13
CA ASP A 575 12.76 48.33 18.98
C ASP A 575 14.13 48.98 19.31
N SER A 576 14.80 49.55 18.31
CA SER A 576 16.05 50.29 18.57
C SER A 576 15.73 51.72 19.01
N LEU A 577 15.64 51.93 20.32
CA LEU A 577 15.37 53.25 20.90
C LEU A 577 16.51 54.27 20.74
N ASN A 578 17.68 53.92 20.17
CA ASN A 578 18.87 54.80 20.16
C ASN A 578 19.78 54.63 18.93
N GLY A 579 19.27 54.81 17.70
CA GLY A 579 20.11 55.03 16.50
C GLY A 579 21.04 53.88 16.07
N GLY A 580 20.90 52.68 16.65
CA GLY A 580 21.62 51.47 16.26
C GLY A 580 20.77 50.52 15.41
N PHE A 581 21.44 49.59 14.72
CA PHE A 581 20.78 48.53 13.96
C PHE A 581 19.86 47.67 14.86
N PRO A 582 18.60 47.44 14.47
CA PRO A 582 17.70 46.58 15.22
C PRO A 582 18.28 45.17 15.36
N LYS A 583 18.16 44.59 16.56
CA LYS A 583 18.64 43.23 16.85
C LYS A 583 17.50 42.22 16.68
N LEU A 584 17.85 40.95 16.46
CA LEU A 584 16.89 39.85 16.45
C LEU A 584 16.90 39.09 17.77
N ASN A 585 15.73 38.96 18.39
CA ASN A 585 15.53 38.18 19.61
C ASN A 585 14.30 37.27 19.50
N LEU A 586 14.09 36.47 20.54
CA LEU A 586 12.86 35.69 20.71
C LEU A 586 11.93 36.38 21.69
N GLN A 587 10.68 36.59 21.30
CA GLN A 587 9.63 37.10 22.18
C GLN A 587 8.34 36.29 22.03
N SER A 588 7.48 36.38 23.04
CA SER A 588 6.13 35.84 22.94
C SER A 588 5.38 36.43 21.75
N ARG A 589 4.50 35.62 21.16
CA ARG A 589 3.64 36.02 20.04
C ARG A 589 2.86 37.30 20.38
N ARG A 590 2.97 38.31 19.51
CA ARG A 590 2.21 39.56 19.54
C ARG A 590 1.78 39.92 18.12
N GLU A 591 0.80 40.82 18.02
CA GLU A 591 0.42 41.42 16.75
C GLU A 591 1.36 42.59 16.45
N GLY A 592 1.86 42.68 15.22
CA GLY A 592 2.67 43.80 14.77
C GLY A 592 3.78 43.43 13.79
N PRO A 593 4.29 44.42 13.03
CA PRO A 593 5.21 44.20 11.91
C PRO A 593 6.59 43.69 12.35
N PHE A 594 6.96 43.84 13.62
CA PHE A 594 8.26 43.41 14.15
C PHE A 594 8.39 41.88 14.33
N GLN A 595 7.31 41.12 14.12
CA GLN A 595 7.31 39.65 14.13
C GLN A 595 6.94 39.03 12.78
N SER A 596 6.79 39.86 11.75
CA SER A 596 6.36 39.46 10.41
C SER A 596 7.53 39.57 9.45
N PHE A 597 7.87 38.46 8.79
CA PHE A 597 9.02 38.37 7.90
C PHE A 597 8.59 37.95 6.51
N LYS A 598 9.39 38.29 5.50
CA LYS A 598 9.19 37.83 4.12
C LYS A 598 10.44 37.15 3.60
N PHE A 599 10.23 36.06 2.87
CA PHE A 599 11.28 35.42 2.07
C PHE A 599 11.30 36.06 0.69
N LEU A 600 12.39 36.75 0.39
CA LEU A 600 12.63 37.41 -0.88
C LEU A 600 13.57 36.53 -1.70
N PRO A 601 13.25 36.17 -2.95
CA PRO A 601 14.17 35.44 -3.81
C PRO A 601 15.49 36.21 -3.95
N SER A 602 16.62 35.51 -3.81
CA SER A 602 17.90 36.01 -4.29
C SER A 602 17.95 35.84 -5.80
N ALA A 603 18.39 36.88 -6.51
CA ALA A 603 18.78 36.77 -7.91
C ALA A 603 19.97 35.81 -8.09
#